data_AF-A0A521XAW5-F1
#
_entry.id   AF-A0A521XAW5-F1
#
_cell.length_a   1.000
_cell.length_b   1.000
_cell.length_c   1.000
_cell.angle_alpha   90.00
_cell.angle_beta   90.00
_cell.angle_gamma   90.00
#
_symmetry.space_group_name_H-M   'P 1'
#
loop_
_entity.id
_entity.type
_entity.pdbx_description
1 polymer ?
#
loop_
_entity_poly.entity_id
_entity_poly.type
_entity_poly.pdbx_seq_one_letter_code
_entity_poly.pdbx_strand_id
1 'polypeptide(L)'
;MLPYNHQVPGAHAAPMLLRAREWTMAEDAITKIPSWRRVPTPLAWMAEARFALGGIEAAWPLLIELSWLNASNFGKLALRLDSRVLDGLLRNFQSAIAAEDDTELAWFAAWLSIAEPATVAILRQTQQGQDSLPERTARLIADLLGLERQGRHAEFVELRKKLRDLHAELFALYMLSR
;
A
#
# COMPACT_ATOMS: atom_id res chain seq x y z
N MET A 1 -25.37 15.96 -0.04
CA MET A 1 -24.46 14.92 -0.56
C MET A 1 -25.02 13.57 -0.16
N LEU A 2 -25.21 12.63 -1.09
CA LEU A 2 -25.75 11.30 -0.75
C LEU A 2 -24.75 10.54 0.12
N PRO A 3 -25.23 9.74 1.11
CA PRO A 3 -24.36 8.89 1.90
C PRO A 3 -23.68 7.85 0.99
N TYR A 4 -22.47 7.44 1.36
CA TYR A 4 -21.76 6.41 0.62
C TYR A 4 -22.48 5.06 0.70
N ASN A 5 -22.67 4.42 -0.46
CA ASN A 5 -23.22 3.07 -0.58
C ASN A 5 -22.23 2.21 -1.37
N HIS A 6 -21.78 1.10 -0.77
CA HIS A 6 -20.85 0.16 -1.40
C HIS A 6 -21.42 -0.55 -2.63
N GLN A 7 -22.74 -0.68 -2.73
CA GLN A 7 -23.40 -1.29 -3.90
C GLN A 7 -23.45 -0.34 -5.10
N VAL A 8 -23.44 0.97 -4.84
CA VAL A 8 -23.48 2.00 -5.88
C VAL A 8 -22.47 3.11 -5.55
N PRO A 9 -21.15 2.84 -5.58
CA PRO A 9 -20.15 3.82 -5.18
C PRO A 9 -20.21 5.10 -6.03
N GLY A 10 -20.62 4.98 -7.30
CA GLY A 10 -20.78 6.10 -8.22
C GLY A 10 -21.85 7.13 -7.85
N ALA A 11 -22.76 6.80 -6.93
CA ALA A 11 -23.79 7.74 -6.45
C ALA A 11 -23.24 8.77 -5.43
N HIS A 12 -22.05 8.51 -4.88
CA HIS A 12 -21.36 9.44 -4.00
C HIS A 12 -20.76 10.61 -4.81
N ALA A 13 -20.61 11.81 -4.22
CA ALA A 13 -20.10 12.96 -4.98
C ALA A 13 -18.58 12.90 -5.25
N ALA A 14 -17.81 12.20 -4.42
CA ALA A 14 -16.35 12.07 -4.57
C ALA A 14 -15.89 11.67 -6.00
N PRO A 15 -16.39 10.59 -6.63
CA PRO A 15 -15.97 10.22 -7.98
C PRO A 15 -16.25 11.30 -9.04
N MET A 16 -17.32 12.09 -8.88
CA MET A 16 -17.59 13.21 -9.78
C MET A 16 -16.60 14.36 -9.55
N LEU A 17 -16.31 14.68 -8.29
CA LEU A 17 -15.35 15.73 -7.92
C LEU A 17 -13.92 15.39 -8.40
N LEU A 18 -13.49 14.14 -8.28
CA LEU A 18 -12.21 13.66 -8.82
C LEU A 18 -12.14 13.84 -10.34
N ARG A 19 -13.20 13.48 -11.08
CA ARG A 19 -13.26 13.68 -12.53
C ARG A 19 -13.23 15.17 -12.92
N ALA A 20 -13.87 16.01 -12.12
CA ALA A 20 -13.85 17.46 -12.28
C ALA A 20 -12.52 18.10 -11.83
N ARG A 21 -11.57 17.31 -11.29
CA ARG A 21 -10.30 17.77 -10.71
C ARG A 21 -10.46 18.71 -9.51
N GLU A 22 -11.60 18.62 -8.83
CA GLU A 22 -11.90 19.35 -7.59
C GLU A 22 -11.35 18.57 -6.39
N TRP A 23 -10.02 18.45 -6.31
CA TRP A 23 -9.33 17.53 -5.41
C TRP A 23 -9.60 17.80 -3.94
N THR A 24 -9.52 19.05 -3.50
CA THR A 24 -9.80 19.44 -2.11
C THR A 24 -11.23 19.13 -1.72
N MET A 25 -12.19 19.44 -2.60
CA MET A 25 -13.60 19.11 -2.37
C MET A 25 -13.83 17.59 -2.32
N ALA A 26 -13.09 16.82 -3.12
CA ALA A 26 -13.13 15.37 -3.07
C ALA A 26 -12.63 14.84 -1.71
N GLU A 27 -11.52 15.36 -1.18
CA GLU A 27 -11.05 14.98 0.16
C GLU A 27 -12.09 15.28 1.25
N ASP A 28 -12.66 16.49 1.24
CA ASP A 28 -13.70 16.91 2.19
C ASP A 28 -14.97 16.05 2.09
N ALA A 29 -15.28 15.58 0.88
CA ALA A 29 -16.37 14.65 0.62
C ALA A 29 -16.06 13.25 1.20
N ILE A 30 -14.85 12.74 0.98
CA ILE A 30 -14.46 11.39 1.38
C ILE A 30 -14.30 11.28 2.90
N THR A 31 -13.75 12.30 3.56
CA THR A 31 -13.57 12.32 5.02
C THR A 31 -14.89 12.21 5.80
N LYS A 32 -16.02 12.58 5.18
CA LYS A 32 -17.38 12.44 5.74
C LYS A 32 -17.91 11.00 5.67
N ILE A 33 -17.27 10.11 4.92
CA ILE A 33 -17.64 8.69 4.88
C ILE A 33 -17.10 8.02 6.15
N PRO A 34 -17.95 7.38 6.97
CA PRO A 34 -17.49 6.63 8.14
C PRO A 34 -16.49 5.54 7.77
N SER A 35 -15.37 5.49 8.48
CA SER A 35 -14.31 4.49 8.27
C SER A 35 -13.80 4.39 6.83
N TRP A 36 -13.80 5.48 6.07
CA TRP A 36 -13.41 5.51 4.65
C TRP A 36 -12.08 4.81 4.36
N ARG A 37 -11.10 4.93 5.27
CA ARG A 37 -9.76 4.34 5.14
C ARG A 37 -9.76 2.80 5.22
N ARG A 38 -10.84 2.19 5.72
CA ARG A 38 -11.04 0.72 5.75
C ARG A 38 -11.85 0.20 4.58
N VAL A 39 -12.36 1.09 3.72
CA VAL A 39 -13.19 0.71 2.57
C VAL A 39 -12.36 0.92 1.30
N PRO A 40 -12.14 -0.11 0.47
CA PRO A 40 -11.22 -0.03 -0.68
C PRO A 40 -11.49 1.13 -1.65
N THR A 41 -12.77 1.39 -1.96
CA THR A 41 -13.14 2.40 -2.95
C THR A 41 -12.93 3.83 -2.45
N PRO A 42 -13.42 4.23 -1.25
CA PRO A 42 -13.07 5.52 -0.65
C PRO A 42 -11.59 5.71 -0.39
N LEU A 43 -10.86 4.65 0.01
CA LEU A 43 -9.40 4.71 0.18
C LEU A 43 -8.70 5.05 -1.14
N ALA A 44 -9.09 4.39 -2.23
CA ALA A 44 -8.54 4.67 -3.56
C ALA A 44 -8.83 6.11 -4.02
N TRP A 45 -10.04 6.62 -3.76
CA TRP A 45 -10.39 8.01 -4.05
C TRP A 45 -9.53 9.01 -3.26
N MET A 46 -9.29 8.74 -1.97
CA MET A 46 -8.44 9.62 -1.16
C MET A 46 -6.99 9.58 -1.65
N ALA A 47 -6.46 8.40 -1.99
CA ALA A 47 -5.12 8.26 -2.53
C ALA A 47 -4.95 9.06 -3.83
N GLU A 48 -5.94 9.03 -4.72
CA GLU A 48 -5.96 9.83 -5.94
C GLU A 48 -5.98 11.34 -5.66
N ALA A 49 -6.84 11.80 -4.76
CA ALA A 49 -6.92 13.22 -4.39
C ALA A 49 -5.60 13.72 -3.76
N ARG A 50 -5.03 12.94 -2.84
CA ARG A 50 -3.74 13.23 -2.18
C ARG A 50 -2.60 13.25 -3.17
N PHE A 51 -2.59 12.35 -4.14
CA PHE A 51 -1.61 12.35 -5.23
C PHE A 51 -1.68 13.65 -6.04
N ALA A 52 -2.89 14.07 -6.41
CA ALA A 52 -3.07 15.28 -7.20
C ALA A 52 -2.67 16.56 -6.44
N LEU A 53 -2.85 16.59 -5.11
CA LEU A 53 -2.54 17.74 -4.26
C LEU A 53 -1.09 17.81 -3.79
N GLY A 54 -0.47 16.68 -3.51
CA GLY A 54 0.84 16.59 -2.84
C GLY A 54 1.83 15.62 -3.47
N GLY A 55 1.52 15.07 -4.64
CA GLY A 55 2.36 14.10 -5.34
C GLY A 55 2.40 12.73 -4.66
N ILE A 56 3.36 11.90 -5.09
CA ILE A 56 3.46 10.50 -4.65
C ILE A 56 3.70 10.37 -3.14
N GLU A 57 4.47 11.29 -2.54
CA GLU A 57 4.76 11.28 -1.10
C GLU A 57 3.49 11.39 -0.25
N ALA A 58 2.55 12.24 -0.66
CA ALA A 58 1.27 12.39 0.04
C ALA A 58 0.34 11.17 -0.15
N ALA A 59 0.48 10.44 -1.25
CA ALA A 59 -0.34 9.28 -1.57
C ALA A 59 0.21 7.97 -0.99
N TRP A 60 1.51 7.90 -0.70
CA TRP A 60 2.21 6.66 -0.35
C TRP A 60 1.57 5.84 0.77
N PRO A 61 1.24 6.42 1.94
CA PRO A 61 0.60 5.66 3.01
C PRO A 61 -0.71 4.99 2.57
N LEU A 62 -1.50 5.68 1.74
CA LEU A 62 -2.80 5.21 1.27
C LEU A 62 -2.65 4.15 0.16
N LEU A 63 -1.64 4.29 -0.71
CA LEU A 63 -1.30 3.30 -1.73
C LEU A 63 -0.83 1.99 -1.10
N ILE A 64 0.03 2.08 -0.08
CA ILE A 64 0.49 0.93 0.69
C ILE A 64 -0.70 0.22 1.33
N GLU A 65 -1.59 0.96 2.01
CA GLU A 65 -2.79 0.39 2.63
C GLU A 65 -3.73 -0.25 1.62
N LEU A 66 -3.91 0.40 0.46
CA LEU A 66 -4.79 -0.12 -0.58
C LEU A 66 -4.25 -1.42 -1.18
N SER A 67 -2.92 -1.58 -1.30
CA SER A 67 -2.31 -2.78 -1.87
C SER A 67 -2.71 -4.05 -1.11
N TRP A 68 -2.55 -4.09 0.21
CA TRP A 68 -2.92 -5.25 1.03
C TRP A 68 -4.41 -5.34 1.35
N LEU A 69 -5.16 -4.23 1.24
CA LEU A 69 -6.61 -4.21 1.49
C LEU A 69 -7.39 -4.67 0.26
N ASN A 70 -6.98 -4.25 -0.93
CA ASN A 70 -7.59 -4.62 -2.20
C ASN A 70 -6.61 -4.38 -3.37
N ALA A 71 -5.85 -5.42 -3.69
CA ALA A 71 -4.85 -5.43 -4.75
C ALA A 71 -5.39 -4.99 -6.12
N SER A 72 -6.62 -5.39 -6.48
CA SER A 72 -7.26 -4.97 -7.74
C SER A 72 -7.52 -3.47 -7.81
N ASN A 73 -8.02 -2.86 -6.73
CA ASN A 73 -8.22 -1.41 -6.67
C ASN A 73 -6.89 -0.67 -6.67
N PHE A 74 -5.86 -1.21 -6.01
CA PHE A 74 -4.51 -0.67 -6.07
C PHE A 74 -3.96 -0.68 -7.51
N GLY A 75 -4.03 -1.81 -8.21
CA GLY A 75 -3.59 -1.92 -9.61
C GLY A 75 -4.34 -0.96 -10.54
N LYS A 76 -5.68 -0.90 -10.43
CA LYS A 76 -6.51 0.04 -11.21
C LYS A 76 -6.17 1.50 -10.91
N LEU A 77 -5.88 1.83 -9.65
CA LEU A 77 -5.49 3.18 -9.27
C LEU A 77 -4.10 3.50 -9.81
N ALA A 78 -3.12 2.60 -9.66
CA ALA A 78 -1.77 2.79 -10.14
C ALA A 78 -1.73 3.12 -11.63
N LEU A 79 -2.52 2.41 -12.46
CA LEU A 79 -2.65 2.69 -13.90
C LEU A 79 -3.23 4.08 -14.21
N ARG A 80 -3.97 4.68 -13.28
CA ARG A 80 -4.56 6.02 -13.44
C ARG A 80 -3.67 7.14 -12.92
N LEU A 81 -2.77 6.84 -11.99
CA LEU A 81 -1.83 7.81 -11.46
C LEU A 81 -0.70 7.98 -12.47
N ASP A 82 -0.47 9.20 -12.94
CA ASP A 82 0.66 9.52 -13.84
C ASP A 82 1.98 9.62 -13.06
N SER A 83 2.36 8.52 -12.38
CA SER A 83 3.50 8.45 -11.48
C SER A 83 4.57 7.52 -12.03
N ARG A 84 5.58 8.08 -12.71
CA ARG A 84 6.73 7.30 -13.23
C ARG A 84 7.48 6.53 -12.15
N VAL A 85 7.51 7.07 -10.92
CA VAL A 85 8.13 6.41 -9.76
C VAL A 85 7.37 5.13 -9.41
N LEU A 86 6.04 5.22 -9.31
CA LEU A 86 5.18 4.07 -9.01
C LEU A 86 5.26 3.04 -10.14
N ASP A 87 5.23 3.47 -11.40
CA ASP A 87 5.36 2.58 -12.55
C ASP A 87 6.69 1.81 -12.56
N GLY A 88 7.78 2.49 -12.22
CA GLY A 88 9.10 1.86 -12.10
C GLY A 88 9.13 0.81 -11.00
N LEU A 89 8.60 1.13 -9.83
CA LEU A 89 8.52 0.21 -8.69
C LEU A 89 7.64 -1.00 -9.01
N LEU A 90 6.50 -0.81 -9.68
CA LEU A 90 5.60 -1.91 -10.05
C LEU A 90 6.23 -2.86 -11.06
N ARG A 91 6.96 -2.34 -12.06
CA ARG A 91 7.72 -3.21 -12.99
C ARG A 91 8.79 -4.01 -12.28
N ASN A 92 9.54 -3.38 -11.37
CA ASN A 92 10.58 -4.06 -10.59
C ASN A 92 9.97 -5.14 -9.69
N PHE A 93 8.84 -4.84 -9.06
CA PHE A 93 8.07 -5.77 -8.25
C PHE A 93 7.65 -7.00 -9.06
N GLN A 94 6.94 -6.79 -10.18
CA GLN A 94 6.45 -7.87 -11.03
C GLN A 94 7.58 -8.79 -11.52
N SER A 95 8.74 -8.21 -11.84
CA SER A 95 9.94 -8.96 -12.22
C SER A 95 10.54 -9.75 -11.05
N ALA A 96 10.53 -9.19 -9.84
CA ALA A 96 11.18 -9.78 -8.67
C ALA A 96 10.41 -10.96 -8.06
N ILE A 97 9.08 -10.95 -8.12
CA ILE A 97 8.22 -11.98 -7.53
C ILE A 97 7.51 -12.85 -8.58
N ALA A 98 7.90 -12.74 -9.85
CA ALA A 98 7.29 -13.45 -10.97
C ALA A 98 5.75 -13.41 -10.97
N ALA A 99 5.17 -12.22 -10.72
CA ALA A 99 3.72 -12.08 -10.50
C ALA A 99 2.89 -12.61 -11.68
N GLU A 100 2.00 -13.57 -11.42
CA GLU A 100 1.16 -14.20 -12.45
C GLU A 100 -0.18 -13.46 -12.65
N ASP A 101 -0.70 -12.81 -11.60
CA ASP A 101 -1.95 -12.05 -11.66
C ASP A 101 -1.96 -10.81 -10.73
N ASP A 102 -3.06 -10.05 -10.78
CA ASP A 102 -3.26 -8.83 -10.00
C ASP A 102 -3.37 -9.07 -8.48
N THR A 103 -3.61 -10.30 -8.02
CA THR A 103 -3.72 -10.61 -6.59
C THR A 103 -2.36 -10.52 -5.90
N GLU A 104 -1.29 -10.79 -6.65
CA GLU A 104 0.09 -10.68 -6.19
C GLU A 104 0.45 -9.24 -5.79
N LEU A 105 -0.21 -8.23 -6.36
CA LEU A 105 -0.01 -6.82 -5.96
C LEU A 105 -0.27 -6.58 -4.47
N ALA A 106 -0.96 -7.48 -3.76
CA ALA A 106 -1.09 -7.41 -2.30
C ALA A 106 0.26 -7.46 -1.57
N TRP A 107 1.26 -8.12 -2.16
CA TRP A 107 2.63 -8.23 -1.62
C TRP A 107 3.52 -7.04 -1.93
N PHE A 108 3.03 -6.08 -2.73
CA PHE A 108 3.81 -4.91 -3.15
C PHE A 108 4.41 -4.17 -1.96
N ALA A 109 3.64 -3.93 -0.89
CA ALA A 109 4.14 -3.25 0.31
C ALA A 109 5.27 -4.01 1.03
N ALA A 110 5.18 -5.34 1.06
CA ALA A 110 6.19 -6.20 1.68
C ALA A 110 7.48 -6.16 0.87
N TRP A 111 7.38 -6.33 -0.45
CA TRP A 111 8.52 -6.20 -1.36
C TRP A 111 9.14 -4.80 -1.33
N LEU A 112 8.32 -3.74 -1.36
CA LEU A 112 8.78 -2.34 -1.35
C LEU A 112 9.63 -2.04 -0.12
N SER A 113 9.28 -2.63 1.03
CA SER A 113 10.06 -2.47 2.26
C SER A 113 11.47 -3.09 2.14
N ILE A 114 11.62 -4.16 1.36
CA ILE A 114 12.92 -4.80 1.08
C ILE A 114 13.71 -3.97 0.07
N ALA A 115 13.07 -3.63 -1.05
CA ALA A 115 13.70 -2.93 -2.17
C ALA A 115 14.08 -1.49 -1.83
N GLU A 116 13.25 -0.80 -1.07
CA GLU A 116 13.42 0.61 -0.69
C GLU A 116 13.27 0.78 0.83
N PRO A 117 14.29 0.45 1.64
CA PRO A 117 14.19 0.50 3.11
C PRO A 117 13.83 1.87 3.69
N ALA A 118 14.03 2.96 2.94
CA ALA A 118 13.58 4.30 3.33
C ALA A 118 12.05 4.39 3.50
N THR A 119 11.29 3.57 2.78
CA THR A 119 9.82 3.54 2.82
C THR A 119 9.26 2.89 4.09
N VAL A 120 10.10 2.22 4.90
CA VAL A 120 9.70 1.63 6.18
C VAL A 120 9.10 2.67 7.13
N ALA A 121 9.62 3.90 7.13
CA ALA A 121 9.08 4.99 7.95
C ALA A 121 7.64 5.37 7.53
N ILE A 122 7.33 5.27 6.24
CA ILE A 122 5.99 5.48 5.69
C ILE A 122 5.09 4.32 6.08
N LEU A 123 5.57 3.07 5.96
CA LEU A 123 4.80 1.88 6.33
C LEU A 123 4.37 1.92 7.80
N ARG A 124 5.22 2.42 8.69
CA ARG A 124 4.86 2.58 10.13
C ARG A 124 3.77 3.61 10.39
N GLN A 125 3.53 4.55 9.47
CA GLN A 125 2.45 5.54 9.57
C GLN A 125 1.13 5.03 8.98
N THR A 126 1.14 3.85 8.35
CA THR A 126 -0.08 3.25 7.81
C THR A 126 -0.99 2.74 8.91
N GLN A 127 -2.29 2.84 8.67
CA GLN A 127 -3.29 2.27 9.56
C GLN A 127 -3.25 0.74 9.48
N GLN A 128 -3.48 0.09 10.63
CA GLN A 128 -3.73 -1.35 10.66
C GLN A 128 -4.98 -1.68 9.85
N GLY A 129 -4.81 -2.61 8.91
CA GLY A 129 -5.84 -3.09 8.01
C GLY A 129 -6.64 -4.21 8.66
N GLN A 130 -6.71 -5.35 7.95
CA GLN A 130 -7.46 -6.54 8.38
C GLN A 130 -6.53 -7.68 8.85
N ASP A 131 -5.26 -7.39 9.10
CA ASP A 131 -4.25 -8.39 9.51
C ASP A 131 -4.09 -9.50 8.45
N SER A 132 -4.17 -9.11 7.17
CA SER A 132 -3.97 -10.04 6.06
C SER A 132 -2.53 -10.56 6.04
N LEU A 133 -2.31 -11.70 5.38
CA LEU A 133 -0.95 -12.27 5.28
C LEU A 133 0.07 -11.30 4.65
N PRO A 134 -0.27 -10.54 3.57
CA PRO A 134 0.64 -9.53 3.03
C PRO A 134 0.91 -8.37 3.99
N GLU A 135 -0.12 -7.88 4.71
CA GLU A 135 0.06 -6.83 5.72
C GLU A 135 1.01 -7.28 6.82
N ARG A 136 0.78 -8.46 7.40
CA ARG A 136 1.62 -9.03 8.47
C ARG A 136 3.06 -9.19 8.03
N THR A 137 3.26 -9.65 6.80
CA THR A 137 4.59 -9.84 6.22
C THR A 137 5.30 -8.51 6.02
N ALA A 138 4.61 -7.49 5.49
CA ALA A 138 5.19 -6.17 5.31
C ALA A 138 5.58 -5.51 6.65
N ARG A 139 4.73 -5.64 7.68
CA ARG A 139 5.02 -5.18 9.04
C ARG A 139 6.20 -5.93 9.66
N LEU A 140 6.25 -7.27 9.50
CA LEU A 140 7.37 -8.09 9.97
C LEU A 140 8.71 -7.67 9.35
N ILE A 141 8.73 -7.38 8.04
CA ILE A 141 9.92 -6.89 7.34
C ILE A 141 10.34 -5.51 7.87
N ALA A 142 9.39 -4.61 8.11
CA ALA A 142 9.65 -3.29 8.69
C ALA A 142 10.22 -3.37 10.12
N ASP A 143 9.81 -4.36 10.91
CA ASP A 143 10.34 -4.63 12.24
C ASP A 143 11.77 -5.21 12.17
N LEU A 144 11.98 -6.21 11.29
CA LEU A 144 13.30 -6.78 10.99
C LEU A 144 14.31 -5.69 10.62
N LEU A 145 13.96 -4.84 9.66
CA LEU A 145 14.76 -3.70 9.21
C LEU A 145 15.05 -2.69 10.31
N GLY A 146 14.07 -2.48 11.21
CA GLY A 146 14.24 -1.64 12.40
C GLY A 146 15.29 -2.19 13.36
N LEU A 147 15.27 -3.50 13.60
CA LEU A 147 16.17 -4.18 14.53
C LEU A 147 17.60 -4.33 13.97
N GLU A 148 17.77 -4.53 12.66
CA GLU A 148 19.08 -4.53 12.00
C GLU A 148 19.83 -3.23 12.27
N ARG A 149 19.14 -2.09 12.11
CA ARG A 149 19.71 -0.77 12.38
C ARG A 149 20.11 -0.55 13.83
N GLN A 150 19.58 -1.35 14.77
CA GLN A 150 19.84 -1.25 16.20
C GLN A 150 20.87 -2.28 16.70
N GLY A 151 21.38 -3.18 15.84
CA GLY A 151 22.38 -4.19 16.22
C GLY A 151 21.86 -5.31 17.14
N ARG A 152 20.54 -5.51 17.24
CA ARG A 152 19.91 -6.50 18.14
C ARG A 152 19.86 -7.90 17.51
N HIS A 153 21.02 -8.52 17.34
CA HIS A 153 21.19 -9.76 16.55
C HIS A 153 20.48 -11.02 17.09
N ALA A 154 20.18 -11.10 18.39
CA ALA A 154 19.52 -12.30 18.96
C ALA A 154 18.03 -12.40 18.59
N GLU A 155 17.30 -11.28 18.59
CA GLU A 155 15.87 -11.20 18.23
C GLU A 155 15.64 -11.38 16.73
N PHE A 156 16.72 -11.29 15.97
CA PHE A 156 16.73 -11.25 14.53
C PHE A 156 16.58 -12.62 13.87
N VAL A 157 17.11 -13.68 14.52
CA VAL A 157 17.03 -15.06 14.03
C VAL A 157 15.58 -15.56 14.02
N GLU A 158 14.82 -15.28 15.09
CA GLU A 158 13.42 -15.69 15.20
C GLU A 158 12.52 -14.98 14.19
N LEU A 159 12.74 -13.69 13.94
CA LEU A 159 11.97 -12.95 12.94
C LEU A 159 12.32 -13.39 11.50
N ARG A 160 13.58 -13.71 11.21
CA ARG A 160 13.99 -14.31 9.91
C ARG A 160 13.30 -15.65 9.68
N LYS A 161 13.24 -16.50 10.71
CA LYS A 161 12.52 -17.78 10.64
C LYS A 161 11.03 -17.56 10.34
N LYS A 162 10.38 -16.63 11.06
CA LYS A 162 8.98 -16.26 10.80
C LYS A 162 8.76 -15.77 9.37
N LEU A 163 9.65 -14.93 8.84
CA LEU A 163 9.52 -14.43 7.47
C LEU A 163 9.63 -15.56 6.45
N ARG A 164 10.60 -16.47 6.63
CA ARG A 164 10.75 -17.65 5.76
C ARG A 164 9.51 -18.54 5.80
N ASP A 165 8.96 -18.76 6.99
CA ASP A 165 7.79 -19.62 7.18
C ASP A 165 6.50 -18.96 6.63
N LEU A 166 6.44 -17.61 6.58
CA LEU A 166 5.32 -16.85 6.01
C LEU A 166 5.40 -16.73 4.48
N HIS A 167 6.57 -16.44 3.92
CA HIS A 167 6.76 -16.24 2.49
C HIS A 167 8.22 -16.48 2.06
N ALA A 168 8.50 -17.69 1.57
CA ALA A 168 9.87 -18.12 1.25
C ALA A 168 10.58 -17.27 0.19
N GLU A 169 9.86 -16.81 -0.84
CA GLU A 169 10.43 -15.99 -1.91
C GLU A 169 10.82 -14.57 -1.44
N LEU A 170 9.93 -13.84 -0.76
CA LEU A 170 10.26 -12.58 -0.08
C LEU A 170 11.39 -12.74 0.94
N PHE A 171 11.47 -13.87 1.65
CA PHE A 171 12.62 -14.17 2.50
C PHE A 171 13.92 -14.27 1.69
N ALA A 172 13.91 -14.96 0.55
CA ALA A 172 15.08 -15.05 -0.32
C ALA A 172 15.50 -13.66 -0.85
N LEU A 173 14.55 -12.84 -1.29
CA LEU A 173 14.79 -11.46 -1.72
C LEU A 173 15.36 -10.60 -0.58
N TYR A 174 14.82 -10.75 0.63
CA TYR A 174 15.33 -10.08 1.81
C TYR A 174 16.79 -10.47 2.09
N MET A 175 17.11 -11.76 2.04
CA MET A 175 18.47 -12.26 2.25
C MET A 175 19.46 -11.80 1.17
N LEU A 176 19.02 -11.64 -0.09
CA LEU A 176 19.86 -11.11 -1.18
C LEU A 176 20.15 -9.61 -1.04
N SER A 177 19.29 -8.87 -0.33
CA SER A 177 19.43 -7.43 -0.12
C SER A 177 20.31 -7.05 1.08
N ARG A 178 20.90 -8.03 1.78
CA ARG A 178 21.72 -7.86 3.00
C ARG A 178 23.10 -8.47 2.81
#